data_AF-A0A5J6HVY2-F1
#
_entry.id   AF-A0A5J6HVY2-F1
#
_cell.length_a   1.000
_cell.length_b   1.000
_cell.length_c   1.000
_cell.angle_alpha   90.00
_cell.angle_beta   90.00
_cell.angle_gamma   90.00
#
_symmetry.space_group_name_H-M   'P 1'
#
loop_
_entity.id
_entity.type
_entity.pdbx_description
1 polymer ?
#
loop_
_entity_poly.entity_id
_entity_poly.type
_entity_poly.pdbx_seq_one_letter_code
_entity_poly.pdbx_strand_id
1 'polypeptide(L)'
;MDRIWYEGCTDSFSWSNGPGWITLFVPFRHVEATLKALRVAEFNHDYGMFRALADEMALPVDDWLAPGERELVRGVDFDPPPRVFLRFLRRKAKLHGVRLNGRATAGSAWVRPTLSPVEKQLREELPERYPGWVDRWSGHVEPDGMPVRPWVGGQDQDLSSGATRVEFRLVTTPDRYECPCGMRLHDLVDGGNEHTAHHTAWTFGIRPPKNLDWHSDLAVVTTQSPISWRRLANRVARMPQKEEHYDFNSWTHLGEPEATSDNVRAYLLTANGHVIGYLAAHDTSEHRSWDLLDGSRYGDEDDTLRPRIILIWVADVYRRQGVGATLVQALADDFGCQVADVSWSTPVSDAGRRLASRVSPKGIWIS
;
A
#
# COMPACT_ATOMS: atom_id res chain seq x y z
N MET A 1 -15.46 16.96 29.57
CA MET A 1 -16.20 15.69 29.78
C MET A 1 -16.10 14.93 28.46
N ASP A 2 -14.88 14.51 28.12
CA ASP A 2 -14.54 13.98 26.78
C ASP A 2 -14.21 12.48 26.85
N ARG A 3 -14.59 11.82 27.96
CA ARG A 3 -14.18 10.45 28.30
C ARG A 3 -15.16 9.38 27.81
N ILE A 4 -16.35 9.79 27.31
CA ILE A 4 -17.36 8.89 26.72
C ILE A 4 -17.51 9.20 25.22
N TRP A 5 -16.39 9.50 24.55
CA TRP A 5 -16.39 9.80 23.12
C TRP A 5 -15.33 8.95 22.46
N TYR A 6 -15.80 7.91 21.76
CA TYR A 6 -15.00 7.20 20.80
C TYR A 6 -15.56 7.49 19.39
N GLU A 7 -14.82 8.26 18.58
CA GLU A 7 -15.24 8.74 17.26
C GLU A 7 -15.58 7.57 16.31
N GLY A 8 -16.85 7.54 15.93
CA GLY A 8 -17.47 6.57 15.01
C GLY A 8 -18.99 6.71 14.89
N CYS A 9 -19.64 7.53 15.71
CA CYS A 9 -21.07 7.84 15.59
C CYS A 9 -21.24 9.36 15.43
N THR A 10 -21.87 9.80 14.34
CA THR A 10 -22.17 11.22 14.05
C THR A 10 -23.52 11.68 14.61
N ASP A 11 -24.20 10.85 15.38
CA ASP A 11 -25.51 11.22 15.90
C ASP A 11 -25.32 11.85 17.29
N SER A 12 -25.51 13.17 17.33
CA SER A 12 -25.97 13.89 18.51
C SER A 12 -27.03 13.06 19.25
N PHE A 13 -27.08 13.13 20.59
CA PHE A 13 -28.22 12.62 21.36
C PHE A 13 -29.53 12.93 20.62
N SER A 14 -30.17 11.92 20.04
CA SER A 14 -31.39 12.14 19.28
C SER A 14 -32.49 12.31 20.31
N TRP A 15 -32.80 13.57 20.65
CA TRP A 15 -34.01 13.91 21.38
C TRP A 15 -35.20 13.59 20.46
N SER A 16 -35.83 12.44 20.65
CA SER A 16 -37.14 12.18 20.05
C SER A 16 -38.22 12.68 21.02
N ASN A 17 -39.21 13.41 20.51
CA ASN A 17 -40.33 13.98 21.29
C ASN A 17 -41.35 12.90 21.73
N GLY A 18 -40.88 11.70 22.10
CA GLY A 18 -41.64 10.59 22.68
C GLY A 18 -41.14 10.25 24.09
N PRO A 19 -41.75 9.28 24.81
CA PRO A 19 -41.43 8.98 26.21
C PRO A 19 -39.92 8.79 26.36
N GLY A 20 -39.25 9.73 27.03
CA GLY A 20 -37.82 10.01 26.88
C GLY A 20 -36.92 8.84 27.25
N TRP A 21 -36.25 8.28 26.25
CA TRP A 21 -35.17 7.32 26.42
C TRP A 21 -33.88 7.90 25.83
N ILE A 22 -32.79 7.68 26.54
CA ILE A 22 -31.43 8.01 26.10
C ILE A 22 -30.77 6.70 25.72
N THR A 23 -30.32 6.59 24.47
CA THR A 23 -29.52 5.44 24.03
C THR A 23 -28.06 5.68 24.36
N LEU A 24 -27.51 4.83 25.24
CA LEU A 24 -26.10 4.84 25.62
C LEU A 24 -25.42 3.59 25.04
N PHE A 25 -24.37 3.80 24.26
CA PHE A 25 -23.55 2.71 23.73
C PHE A 25 -22.41 2.39 24.70
N VAL A 26 -22.37 1.15 25.20
CA VAL A 26 -21.32 0.66 26.10
C VAL A 26 -20.82 -0.72 25.65
N PRO A 27 -19.53 -1.05 25.88
CA PRO A 27 -19.02 -2.39 25.61
C PRO A 27 -19.83 -3.44 26.36
N PHE A 28 -20.10 -4.59 25.73
CA PHE A 28 -21.00 -5.62 26.28
C PHE A 28 -20.61 -6.04 27.72
N ARG A 29 -19.31 -6.15 27.99
CA ARG A 29 -18.77 -6.51 29.32
C ARG A 29 -19.12 -5.50 30.42
N HIS A 30 -19.46 -4.26 30.06
CA HIS A 30 -19.82 -3.19 31.00
C HIS A 30 -21.33 -2.92 31.02
N VAL A 31 -22.16 -3.66 30.28
CA VAL A 31 -23.61 -3.39 30.20
C VAL A 31 -24.26 -3.46 31.58
N GLU A 32 -24.00 -4.50 32.37
CA GLU A 32 -24.62 -4.63 33.71
C GLU A 32 -24.13 -3.54 34.68
N ALA A 33 -22.83 -3.25 34.65
CA ALA A 33 -22.24 -2.17 35.47
C ALA A 33 -22.80 -0.80 35.07
N THR A 34 -23.02 -0.58 33.77
CA THR A 34 -23.64 0.63 33.22
C THR A 34 -25.11 0.74 33.63
N LEU A 35 -25.88 -0.34 33.53
CA LEU A 35 -27.29 -0.36 33.97
C LEU A 35 -27.40 -0.10 35.48
N LYS A 36 -26.49 -0.66 36.27
CA LYS A 36 -26.42 -0.40 37.71
C LYS A 36 -26.05 1.07 37.99
N ALA A 37 -25.05 1.61 37.30
CA ALA A 37 -24.65 3.02 37.43
C ALA A 37 -25.79 3.97 37.01
N LEU A 38 -26.50 3.67 35.92
CA LEU A 38 -27.70 4.39 35.47
C LEU A 38 -28.78 4.39 36.54
N ARG A 39 -29.12 3.22 37.09
CA ARG A 39 -30.14 3.12 38.15
C ARG A 39 -29.74 3.88 39.40
N VAL A 40 -28.48 3.77 39.84
CA VAL A 40 -28.01 4.49 41.04
C VAL A 40 -28.00 6.01 40.81
N ALA A 41 -27.60 6.46 39.62
CA ALA A 41 -27.65 7.88 39.28
C ALA A 41 -29.07 8.42 39.15
N GLU A 42 -30.00 7.62 38.64
CA GLU A 42 -31.41 7.99 38.49
C GLU A 42 -32.13 8.04 39.84
N PHE A 43 -32.01 6.99 40.65
CA PHE A 43 -32.76 6.85 41.90
C PHE A 43 -32.11 7.56 43.09
N ASN A 44 -30.77 7.67 43.11
CA ASN A 44 -30.05 8.20 44.27
C ASN A 44 -29.28 9.50 43.97
N HIS A 45 -29.33 10.00 42.72
CA HIS A 45 -28.54 11.14 42.24
C HIS A 45 -27.02 11.01 42.49
N ASP A 46 -26.53 9.78 42.65
CA ASP A 46 -25.12 9.48 42.85
C ASP A 46 -24.46 9.14 41.51
N TYR A 47 -23.71 10.12 40.99
CA TYR A 47 -22.94 10.00 39.76
C TYR A 47 -21.52 9.44 40.00
N GLY A 48 -21.16 9.08 41.23
CA GLY A 48 -19.86 8.52 41.60
C GLY A 48 -19.58 7.22 40.84
N MET A 49 -20.58 6.35 40.71
CA MET A 49 -20.46 5.12 39.92
C MET A 49 -20.24 5.39 38.43
N PHE A 50 -20.82 6.46 37.88
CA PHE A 50 -20.55 6.87 36.51
C PHE A 50 -19.14 7.37 36.31
N ARG A 51 -18.60 8.13 37.27
CA ARG A 51 -17.20 8.56 37.23
C ARG A 51 -16.27 7.37 37.34
N ALA A 52 -16.51 6.48 38.29
CA ALA A 52 -15.73 5.25 38.43
C ALA A 52 -15.78 4.37 37.17
N LEU A 53 -16.96 4.20 36.57
CA LEU A 53 -17.11 3.46 35.32
C LEU A 53 -16.43 4.19 34.15
N ALA A 54 -16.53 5.53 34.08
CA ALA A 54 -15.84 6.32 33.07
C ALA A 54 -14.32 6.31 33.24
N ASP A 55 -13.81 6.16 34.47
CA ASP A 55 -12.40 6.00 34.79
C ASP A 55 -11.92 4.56 34.54
N GLU A 56 -12.77 3.56 34.76
CA GLU A 56 -12.52 2.15 34.40
C GLU A 56 -12.51 1.95 32.88
N MET A 57 -13.42 2.63 32.18
CA MET A 57 -13.46 2.71 30.71
C MET A 57 -12.46 3.72 30.16
N ALA A 58 -11.85 4.55 31.01
CA ALA A 58 -10.84 5.49 30.55
C ALA A 58 -9.66 4.67 30.05
N LEU A 59 -9.25 4.96 28.82
CA LEU A 59 -8.02 4.43 28.30
C LEU A 59 -6.90 4.89 29.24
N PRO A 60 -6.06 3.98 29.76
CA PRO A 60 -5.06 4.31 30.76
C PRO A 60 -3.85 4.99 30.10
N VAL A 61 -4.11 6.12 29.44
CA VAL A 61 -3.15 6.91 28.66
C VAL A 61 -2.01 7.36 29.55
N ASP A 62 -2.32 7.66 30.81
CA ASP A 62 -1.33 8.09 31.81
C ASP A 62 -0.43 6.93 32.28
N ASP A 63 -0.94 5.68 32.27
CA ASP A 63 -0.14 4.47 32.56
C ASP A 63 0.68 3.98 31.35
N TRP A 64 0.49 4.58 30.16
CA TRP A 64 1.34 4.29 29.00
C TRP A 64 2.77 4.82 29.16
N LEU A 65 3.07 5.55 30.24
CA LEU A 65 4.41 6.05 30.54
C LEU A 65 5.33 5.00 31.21
N ALA A 66 4.83 3.79 31.47
CA ALA A 66 5.63 2.68 31.97
C ALA A 66 6.36 1.92 30.82
N PRO A 67 7.57 1.37 31.05
CA PRO A 67 8.35 0.69 30.03
C PRO A 67 7.73 -0.66 29.61
N GLY A 68 7.60 -0.88 28.30
CA GLY A 68 7.19 -2.15 27.69
C GLY A 68 6.29 -1.99 26.46
N GLU A 69 6.26 -2.99 25.58
CA GLU A 69 5.20 -3.09 24.58
C GLU A 69 3.91 -3.60 25.24
N ARG A 70 2.76 -3.10 24.79
CA ARG A 70 1.46 -3.54 25.28
C ARG A 70 0.54 -3.94 24.14
N GLU A 71 -0.12 -5.07 24.28
CA GLU A 71 -1.26 -5.45 23.46
C GLU A 71 -2.56 -4.95 24.09
N LEU A 72 -3.43 -4.39 23.27
CA LEU A 72 -4.77 -3.96 23.59
C LEU A 72 -5.73 -4.77 22.70
N VAL A 73 -6.72 -5.44 23.26
CA VAL A 73 -7.60 -6.38 22.55
C VAL A 73 -8.96 -5.75 22.30
N ARG A 74 -9.48 -5.90 21.07
CA ARG A 74 -10.78 -5.37 20.66
C ARG A 74 -11.92 -6.16 21.33
N GLY A 75 -12.96 -5.46 21.77
CA GLY A 75 -14.05 -6.01 22.60
C GLY A 75 -13.67 -6.20 24.07
N VAL A 76 -12.39 -6.01 24.39
CA VAL A 76 -11.86 -5.93 25.75
C VAL A 76 -11.49 -4.48 25.99
N ASP A 77 -10.33 -4.02 25.55
CA ASP A 77 -9.82 -2.67 25.83
C ASP A 77 -10.48 -1.57 24.99
N PHE A 78 -11.09 -1.93 23.86
CA PHE A 78 -11.73 -0.98 22.95
C PHE A 78 -12.71 -1.68 21.99
N ASP A 79 -13.83 -1.06 21.65
CA ASP A 79 -14.77 -1.55 20.61
C ASP A 79 -14.52 -1.13 19.15
N PRO A 80 -13.93 0.06 18.83
CA PRO A 80 -13.74 0.51 17.46
C PRO A 80 -12.79 -0.38 16.65
N PRO A 81 -12.75 -0.24 15.31
CA PRO A 81 -11.74 -0.93 14.50
C PRO A 81 -10.32 -0.59 14.96
N PRO A 82 -9.37 -1.55 15.03
CA PRO A 82 -8.05 -1.35 15.64
C PRO A 82 -7.22 -0.22 15.02
N ARG A 83 -7.43 0.07 13.73
CA ARG A 83 -6.80 1.22 13.04
C ARG A 83 -7.30 2.57 13.53
N VAL A 84 -8.61 2.69 13.79
CA VAL A 84 -9.24 3.90 14.34
C VAL A 84 -8.75 4.11 15.77
N PHE A 85 -8.69 3.01 16.53
CA PHE A 85 -8.11 2.97 17.87
C PHE A 85 -6.69 3.51 17.93
N LEU A 86 -5.79 2.92 17.16
CA LEU A 86 -4.39 3.31 17.14
C LEU A 86 -4.17 4.79 16.76
N ARG A 87 -4.99 5.36 15.87
CA ARG A 87 -4.92 6.78 15.51
C ARG A 87 -5.31 7.70 16.67
N PHE A 88 -6.37 7.36 17.42
CA PHE A 88 -6.75 8.08 18.63
C PHE A 88 -5.61 8.07 19.65
N LEU A 89 -5.00 6.90 19.91
CA LEU A 89 -3.88 6.79 20.86
C LEU A 89 -2.70 7.69 20.46
N ARG A 90 -2.35 7.71 19.16
CA ARG A 90 -1.29 8.59 18.64
C ARG A 90 -1.59 10.08 18.81
N ARG A 91 -2.85 10.50 18.65
CA ARG A 91 -3.27 11.90 18.86
C ARG A 91 -3.18 12.30 20.32
N LYS A 92 -3.65 11.44 21.23
CA LYS A 92 -3.52 11.66 22.67
C LYS A 92 -2.05 11.73 23.07
N ALA A 93 -1.24 10.76 22.67
CA ALA A 93 0.21 10.75 22.90
C ALA A 93 0.87 12.08 22.49
N LYS A 94 0.56 12.59 21.28
CA LYS A 94 1.10 13.87 20.80
C LYS A 94 0.72 15.07 21.66
N LEU A 95 -0.52 15.13 22.16
CA LEU A 95 -0.96 16.20 23.07
C LEU A 95 -0.21 16.15 24.41
N HIS A 96 0.25 14.96 24.81
CA HIS A 96 1.07 14.74 26.00
C HIS A 96 2.58 14.79 25.72
N GLY A 97 3.01 15.26 24.54
CA GLY A 97 4.44 15.45 24.21
C GLY A 97 5.23 14.15 24.01
N VAL A 98 4.54 13.05 23.72
CA VAL A 98 5.12 11.73 23.44
C VAL A 98 4.69 11.22 22.08
N ARG A 99 5.51 10.38 21.44
CA ARG A 99 5.15 9.70 20.19
C ARG A 99 4.83 8.24 20.49
N LEU A 100 3.82 7.72 19.81
CA LEU A 100 3.41 6.31 19.95
C LEU A 100 3.72 5.56 18.66
N ASN A 101 4.63 4.58 18.76
CA ASN A 101 4.81 3.56 17.74
C ASN A 101 3.81 2.44 18.04
N GLY A 102 3.12 1.96 17.02
CA GLY A 102 2.15 0.89 17.25
C GLY A 102 1.61 0.32 15.96
N ARG A 103 1.01 -0.86 16.10
CA ARG A 103 0.53 -1.72 15.02
C ARG A 103 -0.90 -2.16 15.33
N ALA A 104 -1.75 -2.23 14.31
CA ALA A 104 -3.10 -2.76 14.42
C ALA A 104 -3.19 -4.12 13.72
N THR A 105 -3.89 -5.08 14.33
CA THR A 105 -4.29 -6.38 13.76
C THR A 105 -5.82 -6.45 13.71
N ALA A 106 -6.42 -7.54 13.22
CA ALA A 106 -7.88 -7.67 13.10
C ALA A 106 -8.64 -7.63 14.45
N GLY A 107 -7.94 -7.86 15.56
CA GLY A 107 -8.54 -7.92 16.89
C GLY A 107 -7.71 -7.26 17.99
N SER A 108 -6.57 -6.65 17.69
CA SER A 108 -5.74 -6.01 18.72
C SER A 108 -4.92 -4.83 18.19
N ALA A 109 -4.44 -3.99 19.10
CA ALA A 109 -3.48 -2.93 18.85
C ALA A 109 -2.26 -3.12 19.76
N TRP A 110 -1.07 -3.15 19.17
CA TRP A 110 0.20 -3.18 19.89
C TRP A 110 0.77 -1.77 19.94
N VAL A 111 1.16 -1.31 21.12
CA VAL A 111 1.65 0.06 21.33
C VAL A 111 2.94 0.09 22.12
N ARG A 112 3.82 1.03 21.74
CA ARG A 112 5.08 1.34 22.41
C ARG A 112 5.32 2.86 22.35
N PRO A 113 5.49 3.53 23.50
CA PRO A 113 5.92 4.93 23.53
C PRO A 113 7.35 5.04 23.00
N THR A 114 7.62 6.08 22.21
CA THR A 114 8.95 6.39 21.67
C THR A 114 9.16 7.90 21.62
N LEU A 115 10.41 8.34 21.74
CA LEU A 115 10.79 9.72 21.43
C LEU A 115 11.13 9.81 19.93
N SER A 116 10.89 10.97 19.31
CA SER A 116 11.44 11.18 17.97
C SER A 116 12.98 11.25 18.03
N PRO A 117 13.71 10.94 16.94
CA PRO A 117 15.17 11.02 16.94
C PRO A 117 15.69 12.41 17.31
N VAL A 118 15.03 13.47 16.81
CA VAL A 118 15.38 14.86 17.11
C VAL A 118 15.07 15.21 18.56
N GLU A 119 13.93 14.79 19.13
CA GLU A 119 13.63 15.05 20.55
C GLU A 119 14.50 14.23 21.47
N LYS A 120 14.84 13.00 21.08
CA LYS A 120 15.80 12.15 21.81
C LYS A 120 17.14 12.87 21.87
N GLN A 121 17.68 13.26 20.71
CA GLN A 121 18.95 13.99 20.61
C GLN A 121 18.91 15.32 21.37
N LEU A 122 17.88 16.14 21.18
CA LEU A 122 17.75 17.45 21.83
C LEU A 122 17.63 17.34 23.37
N ARG A 123 17.04 16.25 23.87
CA ARG A 123 16.92 16.00 25.32
C ARG A 123 18.19 15.38 25.91
N GLU A 124 18.92 14.58 25.13
CA GLU A 124 20.27 14.10 25.47
C GLU A 124 21.27 15.27 25.52
N GLU A 125 21.15 16.24 24.61
CA GLU A 125 22.03 17.41 24.52
C GLU A 125 21.73 18.49 25.57
N LEU A 126 20.48 18.56 26.09
CA LEU A 126 20.04 19.61 27.03
C LEU A 126 19.32 19.03 28.27
N PRO A 127 19.99 18.17 29.07
CA PRO A 127 19.35 17.44 30.18
C PRO A 127 18.80 18.38 31.27
N GLU A 128 19.44 19.53 31.50
CA GLU A 128 19.02 20.51 32.50
C GLU A 128 17.71 21.22 32.15
N ARG A 129 17.34 21.27 30.86
CA ARG A 129 16.04 21.81 30.40
C ARG A 129 14.90 20.81 30.53
N TYR A 130 15.21 19.53 30.73
CA TYR A 130 14.24 18.44 30.83
C TYR A 130 14.52 17.54 32.06
N PRO A 131 14.53 18.12 33.28
CA PRO A 131 14.84 17.37 34.49
C PRO A 131 13.80 16.26 34.72
N GLY A 132 14.28 15.02 34.92
CA GLY A 132 13.44 13.83 35.10
C GLY A 132 13.06 13.08 33.82
N TRP A 133 13.42 13.59 32.64
CA TRP A 133 13.11 13.00 31.33
C TRP A 133 14.32 12.44 30.59
N VAL A 134 15.51 12.55 31.20
CA VAL A 134 16.73 11.87 30.75
C VAL A 134 16.55 10.37 30.98
N ASP A 135 16.05 9.73 29.95
CA ASP A 135 16.21 8.34 29.59
C ASP A 135 15.97 7.25 30.65
N ARG A 136 14.74 7.20 31.18
CA ARG A 136 14.19 5.91 31.66
C ARG A 136 13.91 4.91 30.51
N TRP A 137 14.26 5.24 29.26
CA TRP A 137 13.77 4.57 28.05
C TRP A 137 14.86 3.87 27.20
N SER A 138 16.14 4.23 27.28
CA SER A 138 17.25 3.62 26.51
C SER A 138 17.86 2.40 27.14
N GLY A 139 17.65 2.20 28.45
CA GLY A 139 18.11 1.03 29.18
C GLY A 139 17.14 -0.15 29.14
N HIS A 140 16.04 -0.09 28.37
CA HIS A 140 15.08 -1.20 28.32
C HIS A 140 15.68 -2.39 27.57
N VAL A 141 16.26 -3.31 28.33
CA VAL A 141 16.57 -4.68 27.91
C VAL A 141 15.27 -5.48 28.02
N GLU A 142 14.82 -6.10 26.94
CA GLU A 142 13.64 -6.97 26.96
C GLU A 142 13.91 -8.13 27.94
N PRO A 143 13.13 -8.28 29.02
CA PRO A 143 13.24 -9.43 29.90
C PRO A 143 12.75 -10.69 29.18
N ASP A 144 13.44 -11.81 29.38
CA ASP A 144 12.99 -13.12 28.88
C ASP A 144 11.57 -13.43 29.37
N GLY A 145 10.68 -13.81 28.45
CA GLY A 145 9.30 -14.21 28.74
C GLY A 145 8.22 -13.15 28.51
N MET A 146 8.54 -11.99 27.92
CA MET A 146 7.54 -11.00 27.54
C MET A 146 6.70 -11.42 26.30
N PRO A 147 5.46 -10.93 26.16
CA PRO A 147 4.60 -11.21 25.01
C PRO A 147 5.28 -10.82 23.70
N VAL A 148 5.51 -11.79 22.81
CA VAL A 148 6.15 -11.55 21.51
C VAL A 148 5.11 -11.01 20.52
N ARG A 149 5.45 -9.89 19.87
CA ARG A 149 4.60 -9.27 18.84
C ARG A 149 4.25 -10.30 17.74
N PRO A 150 2.97 -10.49 17.40
CA PRO A 150 2.58 -11.34 16.28
C PRO A 150 3.19 -10.84 14.96
N TRP A 151 3.94 -11.70 14.29
CA TRP A 151 4.42 -11.43 12.94
C TRP A 151 3.26 -11.60 11.96
N VAL A 152 2.69 -10.49 11.50
CA VAL A 152 1.71 -10.47 10.41
C VAL A 152 2.39 -9.87 9.17
N GLY A 153 2.31 -10.52 8.02
CA GLY A 153 2.85 -10.00 6.76
C GLY A 153 2.25 -8.64 6.39
N GLY A 154 3.06 -7.73 5.85
CA GLY A 154 2.65 -6.37 5.51
C GLY A 154 1.93 -6.27 4.17
N GLN A 155 0.62 -6.01 4.21
CA GLN A 155 -0.15 -5.33 3.17
C GLN A 155 -0.54 -3.94 3.71
N ASP A 156 0.11 -2.89 3.22
CA ASP A 156 -0.24 -1.51 3.54
C ASP A 156 -1.40 -1.05 2.65
N GLN A 157 -2.62 -1.23 3.13
CA GLN A 157 -3.77 -0.37 2.79
C GLN A 157 -3.98 0.61 3.94
N ASP A 158 -4.11 1.92 3.68
CA ASP A 158 -5.31 2.75 3.95
C ASP A 158 -4.99 4.24 4.00
N LEU A 159 -5.27 4.92 2.89
CA LEU A 159 -5.44 6.37 2.76
C LEU A 159 -6.95 6.76 2.80
N SER A 160 -7.80 5.93 3.38
CA SER A 160 -9.26 5.95 3.15
C SER A 160 -10.09 6.49 4.33
N SER A 161 -9.71 7.62 4.94
CA SER A 161 -10.59 8.29 5.91
C SER A 161 -10.88 9.73 5.50
N GLY A 162 -12.09 9.97 4.97
CA GLY A 162 -12.59 11.29 4.57
C GLY A 162 -13.69 11.32 3.49
N ALA A 163 -14.13 10.19 2.93
CA ALA A 163 -15.16 10.17 1.89
C ALA A 163 -16.60 10.17 2.47
N THR A 164 -17.51 10.92 1.82
CA THR A 164 -18.94 11.03 2.14
C THR A 164 -19.68 9.70 2.05
N ARG A 165 -20.71 9.49 2.90
CA ARG A 165 -21.57 8.28 2.87
C ARG A 165 -22.35 8.24 1.55
N VAL A 166 -22.15 7.19 0.76
CA VAL A 166 -22.87 6.96 -0.50
C VAL A 166 -24.27 6.45 -0.18
N GLU A 167 -25.30 7.10 -0.71
CA GLU A 167 -26.63 6.50 -0.83
C GLU A 167 -26.51 5.25 -1.72
N PHE A 168 -26.78 4.08 -1.15
CA PHE A 168 -26.95 2.88 -1.95
C PHE A 168 -28.29 2.94 -2.66
N ARG A 169 -28.29 3.55 -3.85
CA ARG A 169 -29.11 2.98 -4.90
C ARG A 169 -28.48 1.65 -5.26
N LEU A 170 -29.33 0.64 -5.41
CA LEU A 170 -28.97 -0.56 -6.17
C LEU A 170 -28.65 -0.08 -7.58
N VAL A 171 -27.41 0.34 -7.79
CA VAL A 171 -26.81 0.35 -9.10
C VAL A 171 -26.53 -1.13 -9.32
N THR A 172 -27.38 -1.76 -10.12
CA THR A 172 -26.98 -2.94 -10.86
C THR A 172 -25.69 -2.56 -11.59
N THR A 173 -24.55 -2.84 -10.96
CA THR A 173 -23.29 -2.89 -11.69
C THR A 173 -23.55 -3.89 -12.79
N PRO A 174 -23.41 -3.51 -14.07
CA PRO A 174 -23.50 -4.49 -15.14
C PRO A 174 -22.57 -5.61 -14.75
N ASP A 175 -23.12 -6.82 -14.79
CA ASP A 175 -22.48 -8.08 -14.47
C ASP A 175 -21.36 -8.30 -15.49
N ARG A 176 -20.28 -7.52 -15.37
CA ARG A 176 -19.06 -7.72 -16.13
C ARG A 176 -18.26 -8.71 -15.32
N TYR A 177 -18.28 -9.94 -15.80
CA TYR A 177 -17.56 -11.10 -15.28
C TYR A 177 -16.03 -10.89 -15.14
N GLU A 178 -15.49 -9.75 -15.57
CA GLU A 178 -14.07 -9.47 -15.73
C GLU A 178 -13.65 -8.17 -15.03
N CYS A 179 -12.66 -8.27 -14.13
CA CYS A 179 -12.03 -7.12 -13.49
C CYS A 179 -11.00 -6.48 -14.44
N PRO A 180 -10.82 -5.14 -14.45
CA PRO A 180 -9.79 -4.49 -15.27
C PRO A 180 -8.35 -4.98 -15.05
N CYS A 181 -8.06 -5.64 -13.92
CA CYS A 181 -6.77 -6.28 -13.68
C CYS A 181 -6.60 -7.63 -14.43
N GLY A 182 -7.60 -8.05 -15.19
CA GLY A 182 -7.63 -9.27 -15.99
C GLY A 182 -7.91 -10.56 -15.21
N MET A 183 -8.37 -10.48 -13.96
CA MET A 183 -8.87 -11.64 -13.22
C MET A 183 -10.40 -11.72 -13.31
N ARG A 184 -10.94 -12.95 -13.43
CA ARG A 184 -12.38 -13.18 -13.41
C ARG A 184 -12.88 -13.21 -11.98
N LEU A 185 -14.06 -12.64 -11.75
CA LEU A 185 -14.73 -12.67 -10.45
C LEU A 185 -15.14 -14.07 -10.01
N HIS A 186 -15.07 -15.09 -10.88
CA HIS A 186 -15.36 -16.48 -10.55
C HIS A 186 -14.14 -17.37 -10.30
N ASP A 187 -12.91 -16.85 -10.40
CA ASP A 187 -11.69 -17.58 -10.01
C ASP A 187 -11.55 -17.66 -8.46
N LEU A 188 -12.66 -17.51 -7.73
CA LEU A 188 -12.82 -17.45 -6.27
C LEU A 188 -12.66 -18.80 -5.56
N VAL A 189 -11.98 -19.78 -6.16
CA VAL A 189 -11.72 -21.08 -5.50
C VAL A 189 -11.00 -20.88 -4.16
N ASP A 190 -10.29 -19.76 -3.98
CA ASP A 190 -9.53 -19.36 -2.78
C ASP A 190 -10.09 -18.14 -2.01
N GLY A 191 -11.40 -17.84 -2.14
CA GLY A 191 -12.08 -16.87 -1.26
C GLY A 191 -11.73 -15.39 -1.47
N GLY A 192 -11.33 -14.99 -2.69
CA GLY A 192 -11.17 -13.57 -3.08
C GLY A 192 -9.87 -12.87 -2.65
N ASN A 193 -9.03 -13.56 -1.86
CA ASN A 193 -7.74 -13.02 -1.41
C ASN A 193 -6.72 -12.92 -2.55
N GLU A 194 -6.66 -13.89 -3.47
CA GLU A 194 -5.73 -13.85 -4.61
C GLU A 194 -6.08 -12.70 -5.56
N HIS A 195 -7.35 -12.53 -5.89
CA HIS A 195 -7.81 -11.41 -6.72
C HIS A 195 -7.49 -10.07 -6.05
N THR A 196 -7.76 -9.93 -4.75
CA THR A 196 -7.44 -8.69 -4.02
C THR A 196 -5.93 -8.39 -4.02
N ALA A 197 -5.10 -9.41 -3.83
CA ALA A 197 -3.64 -9.26 -3.85
C ALA A 197 -3.12 -8.90 -5.25
N HIS A 198 -3.63 -9.56 -6.29
CA HIS A 198 -3.30 -9.25 -7.68
C HIS A 198 -3.75 -7.85 -8.07
N HIS A 199 -4.99 -7.47 -7.73
CA HIS A 199 -5.51 -6.13 -7.98
C HIS A 199 -4.67 -5.07 -7.27
N THR A 200 -4.29 -5.29 -6.01
CA THR A 200 -3.39 -4.37 -5.29
C THR A 200 -2.03 -4.22 -5.99
N ALA A 201 -1.45 -5.33 -6.46
CA ALA A 201 -0.18 -5.31 -7.20
C ALA A 201 -0.29 -4.63 -8.58
N TRP A 202 -1.41 -4.85 -9.27
CA TRP A 202 -1.72 -4.19 -10.53
C TRP A 202 -1.91 -2.67 -10.35
N THR A 203 -2.62 -2.27 -9.30
CA THR A 203 -2.92 -0.86 -8.99
C THR A 203 -1.66 -0.09 -8.55
N PHE A 204 -0.91 -0.61 -7.58
CA PHE A 204 0.17 0.13 -6.89
C PHE A 204 1.58 -0.29 -7.29
N GLY A 205 1.73 -1.39 -8.03
CA GLY A 205 3.01 -2.00 -8.35
C GLY A 205 3.37 -3.16 -7.41
N ILE A 206 4.47 -3.84 -7.73
CA ILE A 206 4.90 -5.06 -7.04
C ILE A 206 5.97 -4.74 -6.01
N ARG A 207 5.78 -5.19 -4.76
CA ARG A 207 6.84 -5.10 -3.75
C ARG A 207 8.01 -6.02 -4.11
N PRO A 208 9.23 -5.50 -4.23
CA PRO A 208 10.41 -6.34 -4.41
C PRO A 208 10.64 -7.20 -3.16
N PRO A 209 11.35 -8.34 -3.28
CA PRO A 209 11.80 -9.11 -2.13
C PRO A 209 12.65 -8.25 -1.17
N LYS A 210 12.48 -8.43 0.14
CA LYS A 210 13.20 -7.63 1.16
C LYS A 210 14.73 -7.80 1.13
N ASN A 211 15.21 -8.89 0.54
CA ASN A 211 16.62 -9.26 0.44
C ASN A 211 17.27 -8.78 -0.86
N LEU A 212 16.61 -7.90 -1.61
CA LEU A 212 17.06 -7.41 -2.89
C LEU A 212 17.44 -5.94 -2.70
N ASP A 213 18.73 -5.65 -2.79
CA ASP A 213 19.26 -4.31 -2.57
C ASP A 213 19.04 -3.44 -3.82
N TRP A 214 18.45 -2.27 -3.61
CA TRP A 214 18.28 -1.24 -4.64
C TRP A 214 19.20 -0.07 -4.39
N HIS A 215 20.01 0.25 -5.39
CA HIS A 215 20.95 1.37 -5.35
C HIS A 215 20.48 2.58 -6.17
N SER A 216 19.42 2.41 -6.96
CA SER A 216 18.83 3.43 -7.84
C SER A 216 17.35 3.16 -8.07
N ASP A 217 16.63 4.16 -8.58
CA ASP A 217 15.20 4.05 -8.89
C ASP A 217 14.92 3.16 -10.11
N LEU A 218 15.92 2.90 -10.94
CA LEU A 218 15.84 2.04 -12.12
C LEU A 218 16.86 0.91 -12.01
N ALA A 219 16.43 -0.31 -12.29
CA ALA A 219 17.29 -1.48 -12.39
C ALA A 219 17.17 -2.14 -13.77
N VAL A 220 18.31 -2.54 -14.34
CA VAL A 220 18.38 -3.32 -15.58
C VAL A 220 18.69 -4.77 -15.22
N VAL A 221 17.78 -5.67 -15.60
CA VAL A 221 17.88 -7.11 -15.35
C VAL A 221 18.16 -7.80 -16.67
N THR A 222 19.34 -8.38 -16.79
CA THR A 222 19.74 -9.21 -17.94
C THR A 222 19.49 -10.69 -17.66
N THR A 223 19.57 -11.52 -18.67
CA THR A 223 19.53 -12.99 -18.54
C THR A 223 20.65 -13.55 -17.66
N GLN A 224 21.75 -12.79 -17.48
CA GLN A 224 22.88 -13.14 -16.62
C GLN A 224 22.74 -12.62 -15.17
N SER A 225 21.70 -11.85 -14.88
CA SER A 225 21.52 -11.27 -13.54
C SER A 225 21.25 -12.34 -12.46
N PRO A 226 21.47 -12.01 -11.17
CA PRO A 226 21.17 -12.93 -10.08
C PRO A 226 19.71 -13.44 -10.13
N ILE A 227 19.49 -14.68 -9.70
CA ILE A 227 18.17 -15.34 -9.81
C ILE A 227 17.04 -14.57 -9.10
N SER A 228 17.35 -13.84 -8.03
CA SER A 228 16.38 -13.01 -7.32
C SER A 228 15.80 -11.89 -8.20
N TRP A 229 16.65 -11.24 -9.00
CA TRP A 229 16.26 -10.23 -9.98
C TRP A 229 15.47 -10.82 -11.15
N ARG A 230 15.94 -11.95 -11.69
CA ARG A 230 15.24 -12.63 -12.80
C ARG A 230 13.86 -13.16 -12.39
N ARG A 231 13.71 -13.64 -11.14
CA ARG A 231 12.40 -14.00 -10.56
C ARG A 231 11.50 -12.79 -10.35
N LEU A 232 12.05 -11.64 -9.95
CA LEU A 232 11.28 -10.40 -9.84
C LEU A 232 10.77 -9.95 -11.21
N ALA A 233 11.63 -9.91 -12.24
CA ALA A 233 11.23 -9.59 -13.61
C ALA A 233 10.12 -10.52 -14.12
N ASN A 234 10.28 -11.85 -13.95
CA ASN A 234 9.25 -12.82 -14.30
C ASN A 234 7.90 -12.56 -13.59
N ARG A 235 7.94 -12.21 -12.30
CA ARG A 235 6.74 -11.91 -11.51
C ARG A 235 6.05 -10.64 -12.00
N VAL A 236 6.81 -9.60 -12.35
CA VAL A 236 6.24 -8.34 -12.86
C VAL A 236 5.65 -8.53 -14.25
N ALA A 237 6.31 -9.30 -15.09
CA ALA A 237 5.86 -9.64 -16.43
C ALA A 237 4.51 -10.41 -16.47
N ARG A 238 4.11 -11.05 -15.35
CA ARG A 238 2.77 -11.66 -15.22
C ARG A 238 1.64 -10.65 -15.05
N MET A 239 1.91 -9.41 -14.65
CA MET A 239 0.87 -8.38 -14.48
C MET A 239 0.20 -8.04 -15.80
N PRO A 240 0.94 -7.59 -16.83
CA PRO A 240 0.34 -7.35 -18.14
C PRO A 240 -0.24 -8.63 -18.75
N GLN A 241 0.31 -9.81 -18.45
CA GLN A 241 -0.18 -11.09 -18.97
C GLN A 241 -1.60 -11.38 -18.53
N LYS A 242 -1.87 -11.19 -17.24
CA LYS A 242 -3.22 -11.33 -16.70
C LYS A 242 -4.12 -10.22 -17.24
N GLU A 243 -3.66 -8.96 -17.23
CA GLU A 243 -4.44 -7.79 -17.65
C GLU A 243 -4.95 -7.87 -19.11
N GLU A 244 -4.09 -8.25 -20.05
CA GLU A 244 -4.39 -8.27 -21.49
C GLU A 244 -4.65 -9.68 -22.02
N HIS A 245 -4.68 -10.69 -21.14
CA HIS A 245 -5.00 -12.09 -21.45
C HIS A 245 -4.14 -12.76 -22.54
N TYR A 246 -2.88 -12.35 -22.69
CA TYR A 246 -1.97 -13.05 -23.60
C TYR A 246 -1.39 -14.32 -22.95
N ASP A 247 -1.06 -15.30 -23.78
CA ASP A 247 -0.78 -16.69 -23.38
C ASP A 247 0.68 -16.95 -22.98
N PHE A 248 1.61 -16.05 -23.32
CA PHE A 248 3.03 -16.14 -22.97
C PHE A 248 3.46 -15.12 -21.92
N ASN A 249 4.59 -15.33 -21.25
CA ASN A 249 5.18 -14.35 -20.34
C ASN A 249 6.32 -13.63 -21.07
N SER A 250 6.36 -12.29 -21.05
CA SER A 250 7.43 -11.52 -21.71
C SER A 250 8.83 -11.72 -21.11
N TRP A 251 8.93 -12.40 -19.95
CA TRP A 251 10.20 -12.78 -19.34
C TRP A 251 10.19 -14.22 -18.83
N THR A 252 10.95 -15.11 -19.45
CA THR A 252 11.02 -16.55 -19.11
C THR A 252 12.41 -17.04 -18.69
N HIS A 253 13.41 -16.15 -18.62
CA HIS A 253 14.81 -16.49 -18.32
C HIS A 253 15.04 -16.79 -16.83
N LEU A 254 14.53 -17.94 -16.37
CA LEU A 254 14.66 -18.43 -14.99
C LEU A 254 15.74 -19.52 -14.80
N GLY A 255 16.38 -19.96 -15.89
CA GLY A 255 17.41 -21.00 -15.90
C GLY A 255 18.78 -20.54 -15.39
N GLU A 256 19.85 -21.16 -15.84
CA GLU A 256 21.21 -20.70 -15.53
C GLU A 256 21.51 -19.33 -16.18
N PRO A 257 22.40 -18.50 -15.59
CA PRO A 257 22.84 -17.26 -16.22
C PRO A 257 23.52 -17.52 -17.57
N GLU A 258 22.90 -17.08 -18.65
CA GLU A 258 23.41 -17.27 -20.01
C GLU A 258 23.25 -15.96 -20.80
N ALA A 259 24.28 -15.56 -21.56
CA ALA A 259 24.17 -14.41 -22.45
C ALA A 259 23.33 -14.77 -23.67
N THR A 260 22.37 -13.90 -24.04
CA THR A 260 21.61 -14.09 -25.28
C THR A 260 22.24 -13.26 -26.40
N SER A 261 22.20 -13.78 -27.63
CA SER A 261 22.79 -13.11 -28.80
C SER A 261 22.06 -11.82 -29.19
N ASP A 262 20.80 -11.68 -28.78
CA ASP A 262 19.90 -10.55 -29.00
C ASP A 262 19.81 -9.62 -27.76
N ASN A 263 20.68 -9.79 -26.76
CA ASN A 263 20.77 -8.89 -25.60
C ASN A 263 19.43 -8.67 -24.86
N VAL A 264 18.74 -9.75 -24.50
CA VAL A 264 17.47 -9.68 -23.78
C VAL A 264 17.67 -9.06 -22.39
N ARG A 265 16.87 -8.03 -22.10
CA ARG A 265 16.93 -7.29 -20.84
C ARG A 265 15.58 -6.72 -20.43
N ALA A 266 15.39 -6.56 -19.14
CA ALA A 266 14.20 -5.96 -18.54
C ALA A 266 14.56 -4.77 -17.65
N TYR A 267 13.78 -3.70 -17.74
CA TYR A 267 13.93 -2.49 -16.94
C TYR A 267 12.83 -2.45 -15.89
N LEU A 268 13.23 -2.33 -14.63
CA LEU A 268 12.33 -2.24 -13.48
C LEU A 268 12.47 -0.85 -12.86
N LEU A 269 11.41 -0.04 -12.95
CA LEU A 269 11.38 1.28 -12.31
C LEU A 269 10.63 1.19 -10.97
N THR A 270 11.19 1.82 -9.94
CA THR A 270 10.56 1.92 -8.63
C THR A 270 10.12 3.31 -8.22
N ALA A 271 9.04 3.35 -7.42
CA ALA A 271 8.77 4.40 -6.47
C ALA A 271 8.12 3.82 -5.22
N ASN A 272 8.30 4.47 -4.07
CA ASN A 272 7.61 4.13 -2.81
C ASN A 272 7.74 2.65 -2.41
N GLY A 273 8.90 2.03 -2.69
CA GLY A 273 9.17 0.62 -2.37
C GLY A 273 8.38 -0.39 -3.21
N HIS A 274 7.86 0.02 -4.38
CA HIS A 274 7.18 -0.86 -5.33
C HIS A 274 7.82 -0.73 -6.72
N VAL A 275 7.86 -1.82 -7.48
CA VAL A 275 8.11 -1.78 -8.93
C VAL A 275 6.85 -1.28 -9.61
N ILE A 276 6.90 -0.06 -10.12
CA ILE A 276 5.76 0.67 -10.70
C ILE A 276 5.77 0.66 -12.23
N GLY A 277 6.91 0.30 -12.83
CA GLY A 277 7.11 0.26 -14.27
C GLY A 277 7.97 -0.93 -14.67
N TYR A 278 7.64 -1.52 -15.81
CA TYR A 278 8.32 -2.66 -16.40
C TYR A 278 8.43 -2.48 -17.91
N LEU A 279 9.62 -2.73 -18.45
CA LEU A 279 9.84 -2.83 -19.89
C LEU A 279 10.72 -4.04 -20.16
N ALA A 280 10.34 -4.88 -21.12
CA ALA A 280 11.20 -5.94 -21.66
C ALA A 280 11.62 -5.60 -23.09
N ALA A 281 12.89 -5.83 -23.41
CA ALA A 281 13.44 -5.58 -24.73
C ALA A 281 14.48 -6.64 -25.14
N HIS A 282 14.67 -6.74 -26.45
CA HIS A 282 15.82 -7.38 -27.10
C HIS A 282 16.22 -6.54 -28.31
N ASP A 283 17.42 -6.73 -28.81
CA ASP A 283 17.92 -6.03 -29.99
C ASP A 283 17.65 -6.90 -31.23
N THR A 284 17.12 -6.29 -32.30
CA THR A 284 16.87 -6.97 -33.58
C THR A 284 17.20 -6.02 -34.74
N SER A 285 17.31 -6.56 -35.94
CA SER A 285 17.53 -5.81 -37.18
C SER A 285 16.29 -5.76 -38.06
N GLU A 286 15.20 -6.47 -37.77
CA GLU A 286 14.05 -6.55 -38.68
C GLU A 286 12.99 -5.51 -38.32
N HIS A 287 12.97 -4.38 -39.04
CA HIS A 287 12.07 -3.26 -38.74
C HIS A 287 11.32 -2.74 -39.95
N ARG A 288 10.16 -2.14 -39.69
CA ARG A 288 9.45 -1.27 -40.65
C ARG A 288 9.01 0.00 -39.94
N SER A 289 9.00 1.12 -40.66
CA SER A 289 8.45 2.37 -40.13
C SER A 289 6.92 2.31 -40.11
N TRP A 290 6.32 2.91 -39.08
CA TRP A 290 4.88 3.03 -38.97
C TRP A 290 4.50 4.46 -38.56
N ASP A 291 3.82 5.15 -39.47
CA ASP A 291 3.20 6.44 -39.19
C ASP A 291 1.90 6.21 -38.39
N LEU A 292 1.90 6.71 -37.15
CA LEU A 292 0.77 6.59 -36.23
C LEU A 292 -0.36 7.57 -36.54
N LEU A 293 -0.13 8.61 -37.36
CA LEU A 293 -1.13 9.63 -37.69
C LEU A 293 -2.06 9.19 -38.82
N ASP A 294 -1.50 8.60 -39.87
CA ASP A 294 -2.24 8.32 -41.10
C ASP A 294 -2.86 6.92 -41.13
N GLY A 295 -2.56 6.06 -40.14
CA GLY A 295 -3.03 4.67 -40.08
C GLY A 295 -2.61 3.85 -41.31
N SER A 296 -1.59 4.32 -42.03
CA SER A 296 -1.13 3.79 -43.29
C SER A 296 -0.47 2.41 -43.13
N ARG A 297 -0.28 1.71 -44.26
CA ARG A 297 0.53 0.49 -44.31
C ARG A 297 1.95 0.80 -43.81
N TYR A 298 2.59 -0.22 -43.26
CA TYR A 298 3.99 -0.18 -42.84
C TYR A 298 4.88 0.26 -44.01
N GLY A 299 5.87 1.10 -43.71
CA GLY A 299 6.87 1.54 -44.67
C GLY A 299 7.83 0.41 -45.06
N ASP A 300 8.91 0.81 -45.74
CA ASP A 300 9.93 -0.12 -46.20
C ASP A 300 10.65 -0.81 -45.04
N GLU A 301 11.21 -1.97 -45.34
CA GLU A 301 12.06 -2.71 -44.41
C GLU A 301 13.38 -1.98 -44.18
N ASP A 302 13.84 -1.99 -42.92
CA ASP A 302 15.09 -1.42 -42.47
C ASP A 302 15.81 -2.45 -41.61
N ASP A 303 17.09 -2.71 -41.94
CA ASP A 303 17.95 -3.73 -41.34
C ASP A 303 18.87 -3.20 -40.23
N THR A 304 18.71 -1.94 -39.81
CA THR A 304 19.53 -1.35 -38.75
C THR A 304 19.19 -1.97 -37.40
N LEU A 305 20.21 -2.41 -36.67
CA LEU A 305 20.07 -2.95 -35.32
C LEU A 305 19.48 -1.90 -34.38
N ARG A 306 18.33 -2.21 -33.76
CA ARG A 306 17.64 -1.33 -32.80
C ARG A 306 17.18 -2.12 -31.56
N PRO A 307 17.06 -1.44 -30.41
CA PRO A 307 16.37 -2.03 -29.28
C PRO A 307 14.87 -2.11 -29.59
N ARG A 308 14.29 -3.29 -29.43
CA ARG A 308 12.87 -3.56 -29.61
C ARG A 308 12.19 -3.79 -28.28
N ILE A 309 11.19 -2.97 -27.97
CA ILE A 309 10.26 -3.19 -26.86
C ILE A 309 9.41 -4.41 -27.18
N ILE A 310 9.57 -5.48 -26.40
CA ILE A 310 8.70 -6.65 -26.40
C ILE A 310 7.41 -6.31 -25.66
N LEU A 311 7.56 -5.66 -24.50
CA LEU A 311 6.44 -5.32 -23.65
C LEU A 311 6.78 -4.12 -22.77
N ILE A 312 5.80 -3.26 -22.54
CA ILE A 312 5.87 -2.20 -21.54
C ILE A 312 4.60 -2.18 -20.70
N TRP A 313 4.76 -2.05 -19.38
CA TRP A 313 3.67 -2.01 -18.43
C TRP A 313 3.93 -0.96 -17.34
N VAL A 314 2.85 -0.32 -16.88
CA VAL A 314 2.86 0.67 -15.81
C VAL A 314 1.70 0.38 -14.87
N ALA A 315 1.99 0.34 -13.58
CA ALA A 315 1.00 0.17 -12.51
C ALA A 315 -0.09 1.25 -12.61
N ASP A 316 -1.34 0.89 -12.36
CA ASP A 316 -2.50 1.69 -12.78
C ASP A 316 -2.46 3.13 -12.26
N VAL A 317 -2.19 3.33 -10.97
CA VAL A 317 -2.17 4.68 -10.38
C VAL A 317 -1.05 5.56 -10.91
N TYR A 318 0.01 4.96 -11.47
CA TYR A 318 1.18 5.65 -12.03
C TYR A 318 1.08 5.89 -13.54
N ARG A 319 0.00 5.42 -14.18
CA ARG A 319 -0.24 5.67 -15.60
C ARG A 319 -0.38 7.16 -15.86
N ARG A 320 0.08 7.59 -17.04
CA ARG A 320 0.07 8.99 -17.50
C ARG A 320 0.95 9.95 -16.68
N GLN A 321 1.73 9.46 -15.72
CA GLN A 321 2.67 10.26 -14.92
C GLN A 321 4.11 10.27 -15.49
N GLY A 322 4.29 9.90 -16.75
CA GLY A 322 5.61 9.88 -17.40
C GLY A 322 6.42 8.59 -17.23
N VAL A 323 6.02 7.67 -16.34
CA VAL A 323 6.74 6.39 -16.09
C VAL A 323 7.06 5.61 -17.36
N GLY A 324 6.08 5.45 -18.26
CA GLY A 324 6.31 4.74 -19.52
C GLY A 324 7.34 5.44 -20.41
N ALA A 325 7.32 6.78 -20.45
CA ALA A 325 8.31 7.54 -21.23
C ALA A 325 9.72 7.43 -20.60
N THR A 326 9.82 7.44 -19.28
CA THR A 326 11.08 7.21 -18.56
C THR A 326 11.68 5.84 -18.88
N LEU A 327 10.87 4.79 -18.95
CA LEU A 327 11.35 3.44 -19.32
C LEU A 327 11.85 3.39 -20.77
N VAL A 328 11.13 4.01 -21.71
CA VAL A 328 11.56 4.07 -23.12
C VAL A 328 12.85 4.88 -23.27
N GLN A 329 12.97 6.01 -22.56
CA GLN A 329 14.20 6.80 -22.55
C GLN A 329 15.37 5.98 -22.00
N ALA A 330 15.17 5.26 -20.89
CA ALA A 330 16.21 4.42 -20.33
C ALA A 330 16.69 3.32 -21.29
N LEU A 331 15.76 2.70 -22.04
CA LEU A 331 16.12 1.74 -23.09
C LEU A 331 16.97 2.39 -24.20
N ALA A 332 16.57 3.58 -24.65
CA ALA A 332 17.29 4.32 -25.69
C ALA A 332 18.69 4.73 -25.21
N ASP A 333 18.80 5.24 -23.98
CA ASP A 333 20.07 5.64 -23.36
C ASP A 333 21.02 4.46 -23.16
N ASP A 334 20.50 3.31 -22.70
CA ASP A 334 21.27 2.07 -22.50
C ASP A 334 21.80 1.49 -23.82
N PHE A 335 21.02 1.60 -24.91
CA PHE A 335 21.47 1.20 -26.24
C PHE A 335 22.38 2.24 -26.92
N GLY A 336 22.22 3.53 -26.57
CA GLY A 336 22.93 4.65 -27.20
C GLY A 336 22.25 5.20 -28.46
N CYS A 337 20.91 5.16 -28.54
CA CYS A 337 20.13 5.71 -29.67
C CYS A 337 19.15 6.79 -29.22
N GLN A 338 18.42 7.40 -30.17
CA GLN A 338 17.31 8.30 -29.85
C GLN A 338 16.06 7.48 -29.53
N VAL A 339 15.15 8.05 -28.72
CA VAL A 339 13.83 7.42 -28.44
C VAL A 339 13.03 7.12 -29.71
N ALA A 340 13.18 7.94 -30.76
CA ALA A 340 12.55 7.71 -32.06
C ALA A 340 13.08 6.48 -32.81
N ASP A 341 14.27 5.98 -32.43
CA ASP A 341 14.90 4.78 -33.01
C ASP A 341 14.51 3.50 -32.27
N VAL A 342 13.75 3.59 -31.18
CA VAL A 342 13.27 2.41 -30.45
C VAL A 342 12.15 1.73 -31.24
N SER A 343 12.30 0.42 -31.46
CA SER A 343 11.31 -0.41 -32.14
C SER A 343 10.27 -0.98 -31.18
N TRP A 344 9.07 -1.27 -31.67
CA TRP A 344 7.94 -1.78 -30.90
C TRP A 344 7.47 -3.12 -31.48
N SER A 345 7.36 -4.13 -30.63
CA SER A 345 6.68 -5.39 -30.97
C SER A 345 5.23 -5.12 -31.35
N THR A 346 4.79 -5.73 -32.45
CA THR A 346 3.37 -5.79 -32.81
C THR A 346 2.70 -7.04 -32.21
N PRO A 347 1.39 -6.98 -31.89
CA PRO A 347 0.49 -5.81 -31.99
C PRO A 347 0.72 -4.76 -30.88
N VAL A 348 0.60 -3.48 -31.23
CA VAL A 348 0.68 -2.37 -30.25
C VAL A 348 -0.72 -2.07 -29.70
N SER A 349 -0.90 -2.11 -28.38
CA SER A 349 -2.17 -1.77 -27.72
C SER A 349 -2.53 -0.29 -27.87
N ASP A 350 -3.78 0.09 -27.60
CA ASP A 350 -4.20 1.50 -27.64
C ASP A 350 -3.44 2.37 -26.62
N ALA A 351 -3.11 1.80 -25.46
CA ALA A 351 -2.27 2.47 -24.47
C ALA A 351 -0.84 2.63 -24.98
N GLY A 352 -0.30 1.59 -25.62
CA GLY A 352 1.00 1.62 -26.30
C GLY A 352 1.05 2.67 -27.39
N ARG A 353 0.04 2.74 -28.27
CA ARG A 353 -0.08 3.77 -29.32
C ARG A 353 -0.05 5.19 -28.74
N ARG A 354 -0.82 5.46 -27.68
CA ARG A 354 -0.81 6.78 -27.02
C ARG A 354 0.54 7.14 -26.42
N LEU A 355 1.26 6.15 -25.88
CA LEU A 355 2.62 6.36 -25.39
C LEU A 355 3.59 6.62 -26.55
N ALA A 356 3.57 5.76 -27.57
CA ALA A 356 4.37 5.86 -28.79
C ALA A 356 4.22 7.23 -29.47
N SER A 357 2.99 7.70 -29.72
CA SER A 357 2.75 9.03 -30.31
C SER A 357 3.25 10.19 -29.44
N ARG A 358 3.36 9.99 -28.12
CA ARG A 358 3.87 11.02 -27.21
C ARG A 358 5.40 11.08 -27.23
N VAL A 359 6.06 9.94 -27.28
CA VAL A 359 7.53 9.85 -27.20
C VAL A 359 8.19 9.98 -28.57
N SER A 360 7.48 9.61 -29.65
CA SER A 360 7.91 9.79 -31.04
C SER A 360 6.72 10.25 -31.90
N PRO A 361 6.45 11.57 -31.94
CA PRO A 361 5.30 12.13 -32.65
C PRO A 361 5.29 11.93 -34.17
N LYS A 362 6.44 11.60 -34.76
CA LYS A 362 6.61 11.42 -36.21
C LYS A 362 6.38 9.96 -36.68
N GLY A 363 6.00 9.08 -35.76
CA GLY A 363 5.88 7.64 -36.02
C GLY A 363 6.89 6.82 -35.23
N ILE A 364 6.80 5.50 -35.34
CA ILE A 364 7.66 4.54 -34.63
C ILE A 364 8.18 3.47 -35.59
N TRP A 365 9.22 2.77 -35.15
CA TRP A 365 9.61 1.50 -35.77
C TRP A 365 8.81 0.35 -35.16
N ILE A 366 8.46 -0.62 -35.98
CA ILE A 366 7.80 -1.85 -35.56
C ILE A 366 8.51 -3.09 -36.07
N SER A 367 8.33 -4.19 -35.36
CA SER A 367 8.88 -5.52 -35.66
C SER A 367 7.89 -6.60 -35.23
#